data_AF-A0A6P2D823-F1
#
_entry.id   AF-A0A6P2D823-F1
#
_cell.length_a   1.000
_cell.length_b   1.000
_cell.length_c   1.000
_cell.angle_alpha   90.00
_cell.angle_beta   90.00
_cell.angle_gamma   90.00
#
_symmetry.space_group_name_H-M   'P 1'
#
loop_
_entity.id
_entity.type
_entity.pdbx_description
1 polymer ?
#
loop_
_entity_poly.entity_id
_entity_poly.type
_entity_poly.pdbx_seq_one_letter_code
_entity_poly.pdbx_strand_id
1 'polypeptide(L)'
;MADAIQNAGCDHADDVRVCGRGSGVGEGVRSPMTEAEWLASDDPISMHGAVPRALEHAGHRDPRVRRKRELFGAACCRLVWPEVIDARSRRCVEHLERQFDEERDLSGEQARAIFRSAEAVIRGAGLAGSESQREAAFAVHAACEPAYVIDCLLHFDGRGATTVHARQIADLLREIVGNPFRPVAFAPEWRTSTARAVALQMYETREFSAMPILADALQDAGCDSADVLDHCRGPGPHVYGCWVVDAVLAKG
;
A
#
# COMPACT_ATOMS: atom_id res chain seq x y z
N MET A 1 11.49 -4.65 -22.96
CA MET A 1 10.10 -5.14 -22.78
C MET A 1 9.51 -4.69 -21.42
N ALA A 2 9.94 -3.55 -20.87
CA ALA A 2 9.52 -3.00 -19.57
C ALA A 2 8.78 -1.65 -19.69
N ASP A 3 8.67 -1.09 -20.91
CA ASP A 3 8.15 0.27 -21.13
C ASP A 3 6.62 0.34 -21.34
N ALA A 4 5.93 -0.80 -21.47
CA ALA A 4 4.49 -0.80 -21.76
C ALA A 4 3.60 -0.59 -20.51
N ILE A 5 4.14 -0.63 -19.29
CA ILE A 5 3.36 -0.44 -18.06
C ILE A 5 3.36 1.04 -17.61
N GLN A 6 4.25 1.86 -18.19
CA GLN A 6 4.54 3.25 -17.75
C GLN A 6 3.36 4.22 -17.84
N ASN A 7 2.35 3.97 -18.69
CA ASN A 7 1.15 4.81 -18.86
C ASN A 7 -0.15 4.03 -18.58
N ALA A 8 -0.11 3.00 -17.73
CA ALA A 8 -1.30 2.25 -17.34
C ALA A 8 -2.02 2.81 -16.10
N GLY A 9 -1.43 3.83 -15.46
CA GLY A 9 -2.12 4.60 -14.42
C GLY A 9 -3.24 5.43 -15.03
N CYS A 10 -4.34 5.58 -14.30
CA CYS A 10 -5.48 6.42 -14.67
C CYS A 10 -4.96 7.81 -15.09
N ASP A 11 -5.22 8.26 -16.32
CA ASP A 11 -4.88 9.62 -16.76
C ASP A 11 -5.70 10.64 -15.95
N HIS A 12 -5.08 11.20 -14.91
CA HIS A 12 -5.75 11.91 -13.80
C HIS A 12 -6.24 13.33 -14.10
N ALA A 13 -5.97 13.89 -15.28
CA ALA A 13 -6.37 15.27 -15.58
C ALA A 13 -7.91 15.44 -15.67
N ASP A 14 -8.64 14.39 -16.05
CA ASP A 14 -10.10 14.44 -16.22
C ASP A 14 -10.90 13.84 -15.04
N ASP A 15 -10.27 13.04 -14.17
CA ASP A 15 -10.94 12.26 -13.10
C ASP A 15 -11.17 13.03 -11.78
N VAL A 16 -10.44 14.13 -11.54
CA VAL A 16 -10.64 15.02 -10.36
C VAL A 16 -12.08 15.58 -10.31
N ARG A 17 -12.75 15.68 -11.46
CA ARG A 17 -14.15 16.14 -11.55
C ARG A 17 -15.17 15.10 -11.09
N VAL A 18 -14.86 13.80 -11.16
CA VAL A 18 -15.83 12.72 -10.89
C VAL A 18 -16.08 12.58 -9.39
N CYS A 19 -15.09 12.88 -8.55
CA CYS A 19 -15.24 12.82 -7.09
C CYS A 19 -15.88 14.09 -6.49
N GLY A 20 -16.11 15.16 -7.28
CA GLY A 20 -16.73 16.42 -6.82
C GLY A 20 -15.98 17.17 -5.71
N ARG A 21 -14.81 16.68 -5.29
CA ARG A 21 -14.04 17.17 -4.15
C ARG A 21 -12.82 17.93 -4.65
N GLY A 22 -12.93 19.26 -4.62
CA GLY A 22 -11.79 20.13 -4.87
C GLY A 22 -10.79 20.00 -3.74
N SER A 23 -9.63 19.43 -4.02
CA SER A 23 -8.47 19.42 -3.13
C SER A 23 -7.95 20.85 -2.98
N GLY A 24 -8.52 21.60 -2.05
CA GLY A 24 -7.95 22.84 -1.54
C GLY A 24 -6.74 22.53 -0.66
N VAL A 25 -5.65 22.05 -1.27
CA VAL A 25 -4.36 21.90 -0.57
C VAL A 25 -3.71 23.27 -0.57
N GLY A 26 -3.91 24.03 0.50
CA GLY A 26 -3.19 25.27 0.73
C GLY A 26 -1.70 25.00 0.79
N GLU A 27 -0.93 25.69 -0.06
CA GLU A 27 0.54 25.72 -0.07
C GLU A 27 1.07 26.43 1.19
N GLY A 28 0.93 25.80 2.35
CA GLY A 28 1.72 26.12 3.52
C GLY A 28 2.95 25.21 3.55
N VAL A 29 4.15 25.80 3.51
CA VAL A 29 5.41 25.06 3.72
C VAL A 29 5.37 24.46 5.12
N ARG A 30 4.88 23.22 5.24
CA ARG A 30 4.95 22.43 6.48
C ARG A 30 6.40 22.07 6.72
N SER A 31 6.88 22.28 7.94
CA SER A 31 8.18 21.76 8.38
C SER A 31 8.24 20.25 8.11
N PRO A 32 9.40 19.72 7.66
CA PRO A 32 9.54 18.28 7.43
C PRO A 32 9.30 17.53 8.75
N MET A 33 8.43 16.53 8.71
CA MET A 33 8.10 15.67 9.84
C MET A 33 9.38 15.05 10.44
N THR A 34 9.44 14.97 11.76
CA THR A 34 10.52 14.30 12.51
C THR A 34 10.22 12.82 12.74
N GLU A 35 11.24 12.04 13.14
CA GLU A 35 11.06 10.64 13.54
C GLU A 35 10.03 10.48 14.66
N ALA A 36 10.07 11.34 15.69
CA ALA A 36 9.14 11.28 16.81
C ALA A 36 7.69 11.57 16.37
N GLU A 37 7.50 12.55 15.49
CA GLU A 37 6.18 12.86 14.92
C GLU A 37 5.69 11.72 14.02
N TRP A 38 6.56 11.07 13.24
CA TRP A 38 6.21 9.91 12.44
C TRP A 38 5.72 8.73 13.30
N LEU A 39 6.40 8.45 14.41
CA LEU A 39 6.03 7.35 15.30
C LEU A 39 4.74 7.63 16.08
N ALA A 40 4.41 8.89 16.36
CA ALA A 40 3.25 9.27 17.15
C ALA A 40 2.02 9.73 16.33
N SER A 41 2.17 10.00 15.04
CA SER A 41 1.10 10.58 14.20
C SER A 41 0.04 9.55 13.78
N ASP A 42 -1.23 9.94 13.88
CA ASP A 42 -2.34 9.20 13.26
C ASP A 42 -2.89 9.94 12.03
N ASP A 43 -2.17 10.95 11.51
CA ASP A 43 -2.54 11.72 10.32
C ASP A 43 -1.83 11.17 9.06
N PRO A 44 -2.50 10.33 8.26
CA PRO A 44 -1.90 9.73 7.08
C PRO A 44 -1.59 10.75 5.97
N ILE A 45 -2.26 11.91 5.93
CA ILE A 45 -1.97 12.95 4.92
C ILE A 45 -0.60 13.58 5.20
N SER A 46 -0.33 13.95 6.46
CA SER A 46 0.97 14.48 6.87
C SER A 46 2.07 13.42 6.73
N MET A 47 1.80 12.18 7.13
CA MET A 47 2.76 11.07 6.99
C MET A 47 3.10 10.79 5.52
N HIS A 48 2.11 10.66 4.64
CA HIS A 48 2.35 10.49 3.20
C HIS A 48 3.17 11.66 2.61
N GLY A 49 2.86 12.90 3.00
CA GLY A 49 3.63 14.09 2.59
C GLY A 49 5.08 14.09 3.09
N ALA A 50 5.40 13.34 4.15
CA ALA A 50 6.76 13.19 4.67
C ALA A 50 7.58 12.09 3.97
N VAL A 51 6.95 11.23 3.15
CA VAL A 51 7.61 10.13 2.44
C VAL A 51 7.50 10.18 0.92
N PRO A 52 7.71 11.35 0.27
CA PRO A 52 7.52 11.49 -1.17
C PRO A 52 8.29 10.42 -1.97
N ARG A 53 9.57 10.23 -1.68
CA ARG A 53 10.44 9.29 -2.41
C ARG A 53 10.06 7.81 -2.26
N ALA A 54 9.30 7.43 -1.22
CA ALA A 54 8.92 6.05 -0.97
C ALA A 54 7.64 5.64 -1.70
N LEU A 55 6.76 6.60 -2.01
CA LEU A 55 5.41 6.34 -2.53
C LEU A 55 5.01 7.25 -3.72
N GLU A 56 5.88 8.14 -4.21
CA GLU A 56 5.54 9.11 -5.28
C GLU A 56 5.18 8.47 -6.63
N HIS A 57 4.24 9.12 -7.31
CA HIS A 57 3.85 8.82 -8.69
C HIS A 57 4.73 9.53 -9.73
N ALA A 58 5.24 10.72 -9.43
CA ALA A 58 5.87 11.60 -10.41
C ALA A 58 7.35 11.23 -10.65
N GLY A 59 7.63 10.66 -11.83
CA GLY A 59 8.99 10.62 -12.41
C GLY A 59 9.92 9.50 -11.92
N HIS A 60 9.52 8.72 -10.91
CA HIS A 60 10.31 7.58 -10.43
C HIS A 60 10.06 6.32 -11.28
N ARG A 61 11.04 5.96 -12.11
CA ARG A 61 11.09 4.71 -12.89
C ARG A 61 11.52 3.49 -12.06
N ASP A 62 11.70 3.65 -10.75
CA ASP A 62 12.18 2.55 -9.89
C ASP A 62 11.04 1.53 -9.63
N PRO A 63 11.20 0.27 -10.08
CA PRO A 63 10.21 -0.77 -9.83
C PRO A 63 9.91 -1.01 -8.35
N ARG A 64 10.87 -0.73 -7.44
CA ARG A 64 10.71 -0.90 -5.98
C ARG A 64 9.75 0.13 -5.40
N VAL A 65 9.87 1.39 -5.82
CA VAL A 65 8.96 2.48 -5.41
C VAL A 65 7.56 2.21 -5.93
N ARG A 66 7.44 1.80 -7.20
CA ARG A 66 6.16 1.38 -7.79
C ARG A 66 5.51 0.25 -6.99
N ARG A 67 6.30 -0.75 -6.59
CA ARG A 67 5.81 -1.88 -5.80
C ARG A 67 5.25 -1.44 -4.46
N LYS A 68 5.99 -0.65 -3.67
CA LYS A 68 5.50 -0.15 -2.38
C LYS A 68 4.22 0.67 -2.53
N ARG A 69 4.16 1.55 -3.54
CA ARG A 69 2.98 2.36 -3.85
C ARG A 69 1.73 1.52 -4.09
N GLU A 70 1.85 0.53 -4.97
CA GLU A 70 0.70 -0.29 -5.39
C GLU A 70 0.26 -1.28 -4.29
N LEU A 71 1.20 -1.79 -3.48
CA LEU A 71 0.88 -2.59 -2.30
C LEU A 71 0.21 -1.75 -1.20
N PHE A 72 0.63 -0.51 -1.00
CA PHE A 72 -0.02 0.41 -0.07
C PHE A 72 -1.46 0.70 -0.49
N GLY A 73 -1.70 0.99 -1.76
CA GLY A 73 -3.04 1.16 -2.30
C GLY A 73 -3.92 -0.07 -2.14
N ALA A 74 -3.39 -1.25 -2.43
CA ALA A 74 -4.10 -2.50 -2.24
C ALA A 74 -4.46 -2.74 -0.76
N ALA A 75 -3.51 -2.51 0.16
CA ALA A 75 -3.74 -2.63 1.60
C ALA A 75 -4.81 -1.64 2.10
N CYS A 76 -4.79 -0.40 1.60
CA CYS A 76 -5.85 0.58 1.86
C CYS A 76 -7.23 0.07 1.40
N CYS A 77 -7.31 -0.50 0.21
CA CYS A 77 -8.57 -1.10 -0.29
C CYS A 77 -9.05 -2.29 0.55
N ARG A 78 -8.14 -3.02 1.20
CA ARG A 78 -8.49 -4.12 2.10
C ARG A 78 -9.19 -3.66 3.38
N LEU A 79 -8.98 -2.42 3.83
CA LEU A 79 -9.69 -1.86 4.99
C LEU A 79 -11.22 -1.80 4.76
N VAL A 80 -11.64 -1.58 3.51
CA VAL A 80 -13.04 -1.49 3.10
C VAL A 80 -13.51 -2.70 2.30
N TRP A 81 -12.80 -3.84 2.39
CA TRP A 81 -13.06 -5.04 1.60
C TRP A 81 -14.51 -5.56 1.64
N PRO A 82 -15.26 -5.51 2.77
CA PRO A 82 -16.67 -5.90 2.80
C PRO A 82 -17.54 -5.12 1.80
N GLU A 83 -17.18 -3.86 1.54
CA GLU A 83 -17.90 -2.94 0.64
C GLU A 83 -17.42 -3.05 -0.81
N VAL A 84 -16.24 -3.64 -1.05
CA VAL A 84 -15.74 -3.97 -2.39
C VAL A 84 -16.44 -5.24 -2.89
N ILE A 85 -17.67 -5.09 -3.39
CA ILE A 85 -18.50 -6.23 -3.83
C ILE A 85 -18.31 -6.61 -5.31
N ASP A 86 -17.99 -5.64 -6.17
CA ASP A 86 -17.87 -5.87 -7.61
C ASP A 86 -16.62 -6.71 -7.92
N ALA A 87 -16.81 -7.80 -8.67
CA ALA A 87 -15.73 -8.73 -9.01
C ALA A 87 -14.59 -8.07 -9.80
N ARG A 88 -14.86 -7.02 -10.59
CA ARG A 88 -13.83 -6.30 -11.36
C ARG A 88 -12.96 -5.47 -10.41
N SER A 89 -13.56 -4.80 -9.43
CA SER A 89 -12.85 -4.08 -8.37
C SER A 89 -12.00 -5.03 -7.51
N ARG A 90 -12.54 -6.19 -7.11
CA ARG A 90 -11.76 -7.21 -6.39
C ARG A 90 -10.56 -7.70 -7.19
N ARG A 91 -10.75 -8.01 -8.48
CA ARG A 91 -9.66 -8.40 -9.38
C ARG A 91 -8.59 -7.32 -9.53
N CYS A 92 -8.97 -6.04 -9.48
CA CYS A 92 -8.02 -4.93 -9.50
C CYS A 92 -7.10 -4.96 -8.27
N VAL A 93 -7.67 -5.06 -7.06
CA VAL A 93 -6.89 -5.14 -5.82
C VAL A 93 -5.99 -6.38 -5.79
N GLU A 94 -6.52 -7.54 -6.17
CA GLU A 94 -5.73 -8.78 -6.25
C GLU A 94 -4.65 -8.71 -7.34
N HIS A 95 -4.88 -7.93 -8.40
CA HIS A 95 -3.86 -7.65 -9.40
C HIS A 95 -2.74 -6.78 -8.81
N LEU A 96 -3.10 -5.71 -8.10
CA LEU A 96 -2.15 -4.81 -7.45
C LEU A 96 -1.18 -5.56 -6.53
N GLU A 97 -1.71 -6.51 -5.75
CA GLU A 97 -0.93 -7.35 -4.84
C GLU A 97 0.05 -8.27 -5.59
N ARG A 98 -0.43 -9.04 -6.57
CA ARG A 98 0.33 -10.16 -7.14
C ARG A 98 1.26 -9.80 -8.31
N GLN A 99 1.17 -8.60 -8.87
CA GLN A 99 1.87 -8.28 -10.13
C GLN A 99 3.40 -8.27 -10.04
N PHE A 100 3.94 -8.34 -8.82
CA PHE A 100 5.36 -8.39 -8.54
C PHE A 100 5.86 -9.81 -8.23
N ASP A 101 4.98 -10.80 -8.35
CA ASP A 101 5.33 -12.21 -8.22
C ASP A 101 6.04 -12.68 -9.50
N GLU A 102 7.12 -13.46 -9.34
CA GLU A 102 8.02 -13.87 -10.42
C GLU A 102 7.33 -14.73 -11.50
N GLU A 103 6.22 -15.39 -11.15
CA GLU A 103 5.48 -16.30 -12.04
C GLU A 103 4.41 -15.60 -12.90
N ARG A 104 4.27 -14.27 -12.80
CA ARG A 104 3.12 -13.57 -13.41
C ARG A 104 3.44 -13.01 -14.79
N ASP A 105 3.04 -13.75 -15.82
CA ASP A 105 3.14 -13.34 -17.23
C ASP A 105 1.83 -12.75 -17.76
N LEU A 106 1.47 -11.55 -17.27
CA LEU A 106 0.40 -10.77 -17.88
C LEU A 106 1.01 -9.77 -18.86
N SER A 107 0.47 -9.74 -20.08
CA SER A 107 0.81 -8.68 -21.03
C SER A 107 0.37 -7.32 -20.47
N GLY A 108 1.08 -6.26 -20.85
CA GLY A 108 0.70 -4.90 -20.45
C GLY A 108 -0.74 -4.53 -20.85
N GLU A 109 -1.27 -5.12 -21.93
CA GLU A 109 -2.66 -4.96 -22.33
C GLU A 109 -3.64 -5.64 -21.37
N GLN A 110 -3.33 -6.87 -20.92
CA GLN A 110 -4.13 -7.59 -19.94
C GLN A 110 -4.17 -6.85 -18.60
N ALA A 111 -3.03 -6.32 -18.13
CA ALA A 111 -2.97 -5.48 -16.94
C ALA A 111 -3.87 -4.24 -17.08
N ARG A 112 -3.74 -3.48 -18.18
CA ARG A 112 -4.59 -2.30 -18.43
C ARG A 112 -6.08 -2.64 -18.54
N ALA A 113 -6.41 -3.82 -19.09
CA ALA A 113 -7.80 -4.25 -19.19
C ALA A 113 -8.44 -4.49 -17.81
N ILE A 114 -7.66 -4.95 -16.81
CA ILE A 114 -8.13 -5.10 -15.43
C ILE A 114 -8.52 -3.73 -14.86
N PHE A 115 -7.65 -2.73 -14.97
CA PHE A 115 -7.92 -1.38 -14.48
C PHE A 115 -9.11 -0.73 -15.19
N ARG A 116 -9.16 -0.76 -16.53
CA ARG A 116 -10.32 -0.24 -17.30
C ARG A 116 -11.63 -0.91 -16.90
N SER A 117 -11.59 -2.21 -16.57
CA SER A 117 -12.77 -2.95 -16.13
C SER A 117 -13.29 -2.46 -14.77
N ALA A 118 -12.38 -2.16 -13.83
CA ALA A 118 -12.72 -1.58 -12.54
C ALA A 118 -13.20 -0.13 -12.68
N GLU A 119 -12.55 0.68 -13.52
CA GLU A 119 -12.95 2.06 -13.81
C GLU A 119 -14.37 2.17 -14.38
N ALA A 120 -14.77 1.21 -15.23
CA ALA A 120 -16.12 1.13 -15.77
C ALA A 120 -17.21 0.98 -14.69
N VAL A 121 -16.86 0.54 -13.47
CA VAL A 121 -17.77 0.52 -12.31
C VAL A 121 -18.15 1.93 -11.90
N ILE A 122 -17.20 2.87 -11.93
CA ILE A 122 -17.39 4.27 -11.54
C ILE A 122 -18.03 5.08 -12.67
N ARG A 123 -17.59 4.87 -13.92
CA ARG A 123 -18.08 5.63 -15.09
C ARG A 123 -19.49 5.21 -15.52
N GLY A 124 -19.91 3.98 -15.23
CA GLY A 124 -21.25 3.50 -15.55
C GLY A 124 -22.27 3.87 -14.47
N ALA A 125 -23.53 4.10 -14.86
CA ALA A 125 -24.68 4.16 -13.94
C ALA A 125 -24.97 2.81 -13.21
N GLY A 126 -23.98 1.90 -13.18
CA GLY A 126 -24.06 0.51 -12.73
C GLY A 126 -23.66 0.29 -11.27
N LEU A 127 -23.45 1.36 -10.49
CA LEU A 127 -23.43 1.25 -9.03
C LEU A 127 -24.88 1.05 -8.53
N ALA A 128 -25.48 -0.07 -8.90
CA ALA A 128 -26.59 -0.63 -8.13
C ALA A 128 -26.00 -1.06 -6.79
N GLY A 129 -26.04 -0.16 -5.80
CA GLY A 129 -25.35 -0.35 -4.53
C GLY A 129 -25.53 0.82 -3.58
N SER A 130 -25.22 0.57 -2.31
CA SER A 130 -25.17 1.59 -1.25
C SER A 130 -24.12 2.64 -1.56
N GLU A 131 -24.21 3.81 -0.92
CA GLU A 131 -23.20 4.87 -1.02
C GLU A 131 -21.80 4.37 -0.66
N SER A 132 -21.67 3.57 0.42
CA SER A 132 -20.45 2.89 0.86
C SER A 132 -19.78 2.06 -0.24
N GLN A 133 -20.57 1.34 -1.05
CA GLN A 133 -20.07 0.52 -2.16
C GLN A 133 -19.52 1.37 -3.31
N ARG A 134 -20.10 2.56 -3.53
CA ARG A 134 -19.59 3.52 -4.53
C ARG A 134 -18.25 4.08 -4.09
N GLU A 135 -18.17 4.50 -2.84
CA GLU A 135 -16.94 5.04 -2.25
C GLU A 135 -15.83 3.99 -2.22
N ALA A 136 -16.17 2.72 -1.95
CA ALA A 136 -15.21 1.62 -2.02
C ALA A 136 -14.69 1.41 -3.46
N ALA A 137 -15.57 1.52 -4.48
CA ALA A 137 -15.15 1.45 -5.88
C ALA A 137 -14.22 2.61 -6.25
N PHE A 138 -14.50 3.83 -5.78
CA PHE A 138 -13.62 4.99 -5.94
C PHE A 138 -12.25 4.76 -5.29
N ALA A 139 -12.21 4.23 -4.07
CA ALA A 139 -10.95 3.91 -3.39
C ALA A 139 -10.11 2.90 -4.20
N VAL A 140 -10.74 1.89 -4.82
CA VAL A 140 -10.05 0.92 -5.70
C VAL A 140 -9.48 1.58 -6.96
N HIS A 141 -10.23 2.49 -7.58
CA HIS A 141 -9.72 3.25 -8.74
C HIS A 141 -8.56 4.17 -8.39
N ALA A 142 -8.61 4.76 -7.19
CA ALA A 142 -7.56 5.60 -6.65
C ALA A 142 -6.36 4.82 -6.09
N ALA A 143 -6.40 3.48 -6.03
CA ALA A 143 -5.40 2.68 -5.33
C ALA A 143 -3.96 2.85 -5.88
N CYS A 144 -3.80 3.20 -7.15
CA CYS A 144 -2.48 3.49 -7.71
C CYS A 144 -1.87 4.81 -7.20
N GLU A 145 -2.67 5.66 -6.56
CA GLU A 145 -2.33 6.99 -6.07
C GLU A 145 -2.57 7.11 -4.55
N PRO A 146 -1.51 6.98 -3.74
CA PRO A 146 -1.62 7.02 -2.28
C PRO A 146 -2.39 8.24 -1.75
N ALA A 147 -2.12 9.43 -2.26
CA ALA A 147 -2.82 10.65 -1.82
C ALA A 147 -4.35 10.58 -2.03
N TYR A 148 -4.81 10.05 -3.17
CA TYR A 148 -6.23 9.98 -3.48
C TYR A 148 -6.93 8.82 -2.75
N VAL A 149 -6.28 7.66 -2.60
CA VAL A 149 -6.88 6.56 -1.81
C VAL A 149 -6.96 6.94 -0.32
N ILE A 150 -5.97 7.66 0.21
CA ILE A 150 -6.02 8.22 1.58
C ILE A 150 -7.22 9.16 1.71
N ASP A 151 -7.37 10.13 0.80
CA ASP A 151 -8.49 11.08 0.83
C ASP A 151 -9.85 10.36 0.74
N CYS A 152 -9.99 9.37 -0.14
CA CYS A 152 -11.22 8.58 -0.27
C CYS A 152 -11.59 7.88 1.04
N LEU A 153 -10.62 7.25 1.71
CA LEU A 153 -10.86 6.48 2.93
C LEU A 153 -11.11 7.35 4.17
N LEU A 154 -10.49 8.53 4.24
CA LEU A 154 -10.78 9.50 5.28
C LEU A 154 -12.22 10.03 5.18
N HIS A 155 -12.82 10.06 3.99
CA HIS A 155 -14.19 10.53 3.80
C HIS A 155 -15.22 9.40 3.66
N PHE A 156 -14.81 8.14 3.83
CA PHE A 156 -15.65 6.97 3.67
C PHE A 156 -16.86 6.97 4.64
N ASP A 157 -18.01 6.53 4.13
CA ASP A 157 -19.34 6.51 4.74
C ASP A 157 -19.93 7.90 5.08
N GLY A 158 -19.43 8.96 4.46
CA GLY A 158 -19.94 10.33 4.67
C GLY A 158 -19.81 10.84 6.11
N ARG A 159 -19.04 10.14 6.97
CA ARG A 159 -18.89 10.46 8.40
C ARG A 159 -17.79 11.49 8.70
N GLY A 160 -17.16 12.05 7.67
CA GLY A 160 -15.89 12.79 7.83
C GLY A 160 -14.77 11.86 8.31
N ALA A 161 -13.55 12.40 8.46
CA ALA A 161 -12.38 11.65 8.94
C ALA A 161 -12.70 10.84 10.20
N THR A 162 -13.06 9.56 10.03
CA THR A 162 -13.18 8.67 11.17
C THR A 162 -11.77 8.44 11.69
N THR A 163 -11.55 8.67 12.98
CA THR A 163 -10.25 8.48 13.64
C THR A 163 -9.70 7.06 13.45
N VAL A 164 -10.58 6.09 13.18
CA VAL A 164 -10.26 4.69 12.92
C VAL A 164 -9.54 4.51 11.57
N HIS A 165 -10.10 5.00 10.46
CA HIS A 165 -9.41 4.88 9.16
C HIS A 165 -8.09 5.64 9.13
N ALA A 166 -8.05 6.84 9.73
CA ALA A 166 -6.82 7.63 9.80
C ALA A 166 -5.68 6.84 10.46
N ARG A 167 -5.94 6.25 11.64
CA ARG A 167 -4.98 5.41 12.35
C ARG A 167 -4.62 4.14 11.57
N GLN A 168 -5.59 3.42 11.00
CA GLN A 168 -5.33 2.21 10.23
C GLN A 168 -4.44 2.48 9.02
N ILE A 169 -4.67 3.58 8.31
CA ILE A 169 -3.85 3.99 7.16
C ILE A 169 -2.44 4.40 7.62
N ALA A 170 -2.33 5.12 8.74
CA ALA A 170 -1.03 5.46 9.34
C ALA A 170 -0.23 4.20 9.70
N ASP A 171 -0.89 3.19 10.25
CA ASP A 171 -0.27 1.89 10.55
C ASP A 171 0.15 1.15 9.27
N LEU A 172 -0.67 1.17 8.21
CA LEU A 172 -0.30 0.62 6.90
C LEU A 172 0.91 1.33 6.26
N LEU A 173 1.03 2.65 6.43
CA LEU A 173 2.19 3.40 5.97
C LEU A 173 3.47 2.89 6.66
N ARG A 174 3.44 2.72 7.98
CA ARG A 174 4.59 2.17 8.74
C ARG A 174 4.87 0.73 8.38
N GLU A 175 3.84 -0.06 8.10
CA GLU A 175 3.98 -1.46 7.74
C GLU A 175 4.69 -1.65 6.39
N ILE A 176 4.41 -0.80 5.40
CA ILE A 176 4.94 -0.96 4.04
C ILE A 176 6.21 -0.14 3.80
N VAL A 177 6.28 1.06 4.36
CA VAL A 177 7.43 1.97 4.19
C VAL A 177 8.51 1.71 5.24
N GLY A 178 8.12 1.25 6.44
CA GLY A 178 8.99 1.22 7.62
C GLY A 178 9.15 2.61 8.22
N ASN A 179 10.26 2.82 8.94
CA ASN A 179 10.65 4.15 9.42
C ASN A 179 11.54 4.84 8.38
N PRO A 180 11.05 5.89 7.68
CA PRO A 180 11.82 6.57 6.63
C PRO A 180 12.98 7.42 7.18
N PHE A 181 12.96 7.75 8.47
CA PHE A 181 13.99 8.55 9.15
C PHE A 181 15.12 7.71 9.72
N ARG A 182 14.89 6.39 9.85
CA ARG A 182 15.87 5.41 10.30
C ARG A 182 15.86 4.18 9.39
N PRO A 183 16.35 4.29 8.14
CA PRO A 183 16.39 3.16 7.23
C PRO A 183 17.30 2.04 7.77
N VAL A 184 16.78 0.82 7.83
CA VAL A 184 17.56 -0.35 8.26
C VAL A 184 18.34 -0.92 7.07
N ALA A 185 19.67 -0.93 7.19
CA ALA A 185 20.54 -1.66 6.26
C ALA A 185 20.49 -3.17 6.57
N PHE A 186 19.63 -3.90 5.87
CA PHE A 186 19.39 -5.32 6.16
C PHE A 186 20.55 -6.22 5.73
N ALA A 187 21.27 -6.76 6.72
CA ALA A 187 22.50 -7.52 6.50
C ALA A 187 22.25 -8.83 5.70
N PRO A 188 23.12 -9.21 4.74
CA PRO A 188 22.98 -10.45 3.98
C PRO A 188 22.89 -11.71 4.84
N GLU A 189 23.65 -11.76 5.94
CA GLU A 189 23.71 -12.88 6.89
C GLU A 189 22.37 -13.16 7.59
N TRP A 190 21.50 -12.17 7.73
CA TRP A 190 20.17 -12.35 8.32
C TRP A 190 19.21 -13.12 7.39
N ARG A 191 19.53 -13.23 6.10
CA ARG A 191 18.70 -13.93 5.09
C ARG A 191 19.00 -15.43 5.05
N THR A 192 19.04 -16.07 6.20
CA THR A 192 19.24 -17.52 6.32
C THR A 192 18.13 -18.30 5.61
N SER A 193 18.37 -19.57 5.30
CA SER A 193 17.35 -20.45 4.71
C SER A 193 16.09 -20.52 5.58
N THR A 194 16.24 -20.54 6.90
CA THR A 194 15.12 -20.54 7.86
C THR A 194 14.32 -19.25 7.79
N ALA A 195 14.97 -18.09 7.90
CA ALA A 195 14.29 -16.79 7.85
C ALA A 195 13.56 -16.60 6.51
N ARG A 196 14.21 -16.97 5.40
CA ARG A 196 13.59 -16.92 4.07
C ARG A 196 12.41 -17.88 3.92
N ALA A 197 12.48 -19.09 4.47
CA ALA A 197 11.38 -20.05 4.40
C ALA A 197 10.12 -19.55 5.14
N VAL A 198 10.30 -19.00 6.34
CA VAL A 198 9.19 -18.42 7.12
C VAL A 198 8.59 -17.21 6.40
N ALA A 199 9.44 -16.29 5.92
CA ALA A 199 9.00 -15.12 5.16
C ALA A 199 8.27 -15.50 3.86
N LEU A 200 8.77 -16.49 3.12
CA LEU A 200 8.16 -16.96 1.88
C LEU A 200 6.79 -17.60 2.14
N GLN A 201 6.67 -18.42 3.18
CA GLN A 201 5.40 -19.01 3.56
C GLN A 201 4.35 -17.93 3.86
N MET A 202 4.69 -16.90 4.64
CA MET A 202 3.77 -15.78 4.94
C MET A 202 3.42 -15.00 3.68
N TYR A 203 4.40 -14.77 2.79
CA TYR A 203 4.20 -14.07 1.54
C TYR A 203 3.21 -14.81 0.60
N GLU A 204 3.38 -16.12 0.43
CA GLU A 204 2.54 -16.96 -0.43
C GLU A 204 1.13 -17.14 0.14
N THR A 205 1.02 -17.40 1.44
CA THR A 205 -0.27 -17.66 2.12
C THR A 205 -1.02 -16.39 2.48
N ARG A 206 -0.30 -15.26 2.59
CA ARG A 206 -0.79 -13.96 3.10
C ARG A 206 -1.24 -14.01 4.56
N GLU A 207 -0.78 -15.02 5.29
CA GLU A 207 -1.01 -15.18 6.72
C GLU A 207 0.27 -14.81 7.48
N PHE A 208 0.22 -13.69 8.20
CA PHE A 208 1.38 -13.10 8.87
C PHE A 208 1.46 -13.46 10.37
N SER A 209 0.74 -14.49 10.80
CA SER A 209 0.76 -14.95 12.20
C SER A 209 2.10 -15.51 12.65
N ALA A 210 2.98 -15.88 11.70
CA ALA A 210 4.33 -16.38 11.96
C ALA A 210 5.39 -15.28 12.11
N MET A 211 5.02 -13.99 12.17
CA MET A 211 5.97 -12.89 12.35
C MET A 211 6.84 -13.01 13.62
N PRO A 212 6.32 -13.45 14.79
CA PRO A 212 7.17 -13.71 15.95
C PRO A 212 8.21 -14.82 15.69
N ILE A 213 7.86 -15.84 14.90
CA ILE A 213 8.80 -16.91 14.51
C ILE A 213 9.87 -16.37 13.58
N LEU A 214 9.51 -15.44 12.68
CA LEU A 214 10.49 -14.73 11.85
C LEU A 214 11.45 -13.90 12.71
N ALA A 215 10.97 -13.25 13.77
CA ALA A 215 11.83 -12.51 14.71
C ALA A 215 12.90 -13.41 15.32
N ASP A 216 12.51 -14.59 15.79
CA ASP A 216 13.42 -15.56 16.40
C ASP A 216 14.43 -16.09 15.38
N ALA A 217 13.98 -16.43 14.17
CA ALA A 217 14.87 -16.86 13.09
C ALA A 217 15.88 -15.79 12.67
N LEU A 218 15.49 -14.50 12.69
CA LEU A 218 16.39 -13.38 12.42
C LEU A 218 17.39 -13.17 13.57
N GLN A 219 16.93 -13.29 14.82
CA GLN A 219 17.81 -13.18 15.99
C GLN A 219 18.84 -14.31 16.03
N ASP A 220 18.44 -15.55 15.72
CA ASP A 220 19.35 -16.70 15.59
C ASP A 220 20.38 -16.51 14.47
N ALA A 221 20.02 -15.77 13.42
CA ALA A 221 20.93 -15.38 12.34
C ALA A 221 21.88 -14.22 12.73
N GLY A 222 21.81 -13.72 13.97
CA GLY A 222 22.62 -12.62 14.48
C GLY A 222 22.04 -11.23 14.22
N CYS A 223 20.74 -11.11 13.95
CA CYS A 223 20.09 -9.80 13.87
C CYS A 223 20.02 -9.14 15.26
N ASP A 224 20.62 -7.96 15.38
CA ASP A 224 20.67 -7.14 16.58
C ASP A 224 19.86 -5.83 16.45
N SER A 225 19.17 -5.63 15.33
CA SER A 225 18.33 -4.45 15.10
C SER A 225 17.03 -4.53 15.89
N ALA A 226 16.91 -3.66 16.90
CA ALA A 226 15.67 -3.52 17.68
C ALA A 226 14.47 -3.19 16.77
N ASP A 227 14.63 -2.29 15.79
CA ASP A 227 13.55 -1.90 14.87
C ASP A 227 12.98 -3.10 14.09
N VAL A 228 13.84 -4.03 13.64
CA VAL A 228 13.42 -5.24 12.92
C VAL A 228 12.73 -6.22 13.87
N LEU A 229 13.33 -6.49 15.02
CA LEU A 229 12.83 -7.50 15.97
C LEU A 229 11.54 -7.05 16.66
N ASP A 230 11.46 -5.78 17.08
CA ASP A 230 10.28 -5.20 17.72
C ASP A 230 9.13 -5.10 16.74
N HIS A 231 9.39 -4.78 15.46
CA HIS A 231 8.37 -4.82 14.43
C HIS A 231 7.78 -6.24 14.27
N CYS A 232 8.61 -7.27 14.16
CA CYS A 232 8.14 -8.65 14.00
C CYS A 232 7.37 -9.19 15.21
N ARG A 233 7.69 -8.69 16.41
CA ARG A 233 7.03 -9.06 17.67
C ARG A 233 5.82 -8.17 17.98
N GLY A 234 5.67 -7.08 17.24
CA GLY A 234 4.56 -6.17 17.37
C GLY A 234 3.23 -6.82 16.98
N PRO A 235 2.10 -6.25 17.41
CA PRO A 235 0.77 -6.79 17.11
C PRO A 235 0.35 -6.60 15.64
N GLY A 236 1.17 -5.99 14.80
CA GLY A 236 0.80 -5.58 13.44
C GLY A 236 0.02 -4.26 13.40
N PRO A 237 -0.69 -3.97 12.29
CA PRO A 237 -1.07 -4.92 11.24
C PRO A 237 0.13 -5.38 10.41
N HIS A 238 0.19 -6.67 10.06
CA HIS A 238 1.12 -7.17 9.05
C HIS A 238 0.39 -7.49 7.76
N VAL A 239 0.87 -6.93 6.66
CA VAL A 239 0.22 -7.06 5.35
C VAL A 239 1.21 -7.46 4.26
N TYR A 240 0.66 -7.83 3.11
CA TYR A 240 1.45 -8.07 1.93
C TYR A 240 2.16 -6.77 1.50
N GLY A 241 3.50 -6.77 1.55
CA GLY A 241 4.33 -5.57 1.46
C GLY A 241 4.98 -5.14 2.78
N CYS A 242 4.83 -5.93 3.86
CA CYS A 242 5.57 -5.77 5.10
C CYS A 242 7.06 -5.53 4.83
N TRP A 243 7.60 -4.40 5.33
CA TRP A 243 8.95 -3.99 5.01
C TRP A 243 10.03 -4.98 5.49
N VAL A 244 9.80 -5.71 6.60
CA VAL A 244 10.73 -6.75 7.07
C VAL A 244 10.68 -7.99 6.18
N VAL A 245 9.48 -8.47 5.85
CA VAL A 245 9.31 -9.64 4.97
C VAL A 245 9.93 -9.34 3.60
N ASP A 246 9.68 -8.15 3.06
CA ASP A 246 10.29 -7.70 1.80
C ASP A 246 11.81 -7.59 1.90
N ALA A 247 12.36 -7.15 3.03
CA ALA A 247 13.80 -7.09 3.25
C ALA A 247 14.44 -8.49 3.26
N VAL A 248 13.79 -9.47 3.89
CA VAL A 248 14.22 -10.89 3.92
C VAL A 248 14.17 -11.52 2.52
N LEU A 249 13.11 -11.24 1.76
CA LEU A 249 12.90 -11.78 0.41
C LEU A 249 13.61 -10.97 -0.69
N ALA A 250 14.26 -9.85 -0.34
CA ALA A 250 14.87 -8.91 -1.27
C ALA A 250 13.89 -8.32 -2.31
N LYS A 251 12.65 -8.05 -1.89
CA LYS A 251 11.55 -7.48 -2.71
C LYS A 251 11.27 -5.98 -2.44
N GLY A 252 12.04 -5.35 -1.54
CA GLY A 252 11.87 -3.96 -1.09
C GLY A 252 12.68 -2.91 -1.85
#